data_AF-A0A8S3U7U7-F1
#
_entry.id   AF-A0A8S3U7U7-F1
#
_cell.length_a   1.000
_cell.length_b   1.000
_cell.length_c   1.000
_cell.angle_alpha   90.00
_cell.angle_beta   90.00
_cell.angle_gamma   90.00
#
_symmetry.space_group_name_H-M   'P 1'
#
loop_
_entity.id
_entity.type
_entity.pdbx_description
1 polymer ?
#
loop_
_entity_poly.entity_id
_entity_poly.type
_entity_poly.pdbx_seq_one_letter_code
_entity_poly.pdbx_strand_id
1 'polypeptide(L)'
;MADLIARQFQCSVQNIGFRMVNIQLVGKMESCSISYNLHPVLYPEIKENGFGICAKIAYNYLNPLHLIEWFEYQKMMGVDMVLISVQSLNKDAYKVLRYYEKEGITTLISFPNDMPGKLEDLHLQHWHYHQSSHDEQVAVYSCKEFFQGFAFVAIIDFDEIIVSDRFSEYTELLMVTILRKRIWYMFLVLKLFT
;
A
#
# COMPACT_ATOMS: atom_id res chain seq x y z
N MET A 1 -21.19 26.86 -19.86
CA MET A 1 -19.94 26.20 -19.45
C MET A 1 -19.30 27.09 -18.40
N ALA A 2 -19.19 26.63 -17.15
CA ALA A 2 -18.50 27.39 -16.11
C ALA A 2 -17.02 26.99 -16.13
N ASP A 3 -16.14 27.96 -16.39
CA ASP A 3 -14.69 27.75 -16.32
C ASP A 3 -14.29 27.46 -14.87
N LEU A 4 -13.79 26.24 -14.64
CA LEU A 4 -13.17 25.86 -13.38
C LEU A 4 -11.75 26.45 -13.34
N ILE A 5 -11.62 27.65 -12.77
CA ILE A 5 -10.33 28.29 -12.57
C ILE A 5 -9.76 27.84 -11.23
N ALA A 6 -8.65 27.07 -11.26
CA ALA A 6 -7.90 26.74 -10.06
C ALA A 6 -7.30 28.02 -9.44
N ARG A 7 -7.55 28.25 -8.15
CA ARG A 7 -6.94 29.35 -7.39
C ARG A 7 -6.18 28.78 -6.21
N GLN A 8 -4.91 29.15 -6.07
CA GLN A 8 -4.08 28.78 -4.94
C GLN A 8 -4.40 29.70 -3.76
N PHE A 9 -4.77 29.12 -2.62
CA PHE A 9 -4.94 29.85 -1.36
C PHE A 9 -3.68 29.70 -0.52
N GLN A 10 -3.16 30.81 0.00
CA GLN A 10 -1.98 30.82 0.87
C GLN A 10 -2.41 31.28 2.26
N CYS A 11 -2.51 30.34 3.19
CA CYS A 11 -2.67 30.67 4.60
C CYS A 11 -1.30 31.04 5.18
N SER A 12 -1.17 32.25 5.74
CA SER A 12 0.07 32.65 6.42
C SER A 12 0.10 32.03 7.81
N VAL A 13 0.97 31.04 7.99
CA VAL A 13 1.24 30.44 9.29
C VAL A 13 2.22 31.38 10.02
N GLN A 14 1.76 32.04 11.09
CA GLN A 14 2.51 33.10 11.77
C GLN A 14 3.84 32.64 12.39
N ASN A 15 3.98 31.34 12.70
CA ASN A 15 5.19 30.76 13.27
C ASN A 15 5.75 29.71 12.31
N ILE A 16 7.05 29.77 12.03
CA ILE A 16 7.77 28.82 11.18
C ILE A 16 8.65 27.96 12.11
N GLY A 17 8.79 26.66 11.83
CA GLY A 17 9.69 25.77 12.58
C GLY A 17 9.02 24.80 13.57
N PHE A 18 7.70 24.63 13.52
CA PHE A 18 7.02 23.56 14.26
C PHE A 18 6.75 22.35 13.36
N ARG A 19 6.69 21.15 13.97
CA ARG A 19 6.26 19.93 13.28
C ARG A 19 4.75 19.98 13.08
N MET A 20 4.30 20.11 11.84
CA MET A 20 2.86 20.10 11.52
C MET A 20 2.25 18.78 11.96
N VAL A 21 1.19 18.81 12.77
CA VAL A 21 0.51 17.59 13.24
C VAL A 21 -0.75 17.33 12.43
N ASN A 22 -1.43 18.39 12.00
CA ASN A 22 -2.67 18.30 11.25
C ASN A 22 -2.70 19.31 10.10
N ILE A 23 -3.44 18.98 9.06
CA ILE A 23 -3.76 19.83 7.92
C ILE A 23 -5.27 19.83 7.71
N GLN A 24 -5.81 20.94 7.21
CA GLN A 24 -7.21 21.05 6.83
C GLN A 24 -7.31 21.71 5.46
N LEU A 25 -8.21 21.20 4.62
CA LEU A 25 -8.64 21.88 3.42
C LEU A 25 -9.80 22.81 3.78
N VAL A 26 -9.63 24.11 3.57
CA VAL A 26 -10.65 25.13 3.86
C VAL A 26 -11.24 25.62 2.54
N GLY A 27 -12.56 25.68 2.47
CA GLY A 27 -13.28 26.15 1.28
C GLY A 27 -13.19 27.66 1.10
N LYS A 28 -13.43 28.13 -0.13
CA LYS A 28 -13.34 29.54 -0.59
C LYS A 28 -14.03 30.60 0.29
N MET A 29 -14.97 30.24 1.15
CA MET A 29 -15.81 31.16 1.93
C MET A 29 -15.61 31.07 3.44
N GLU A 30 -14.78 30.15 3.92
CA GLU A 30 -14.51 30.00 5.34
C GLU A 30 -13.24 30.78 5.70
N SER A 31 -13.30 31.54 6.80
CA SER A 31 -12.10 32.08 7.42
C SER A 31 -11.17 30.91 7.80
N CYS A 32 -9.88 31.17 8.05
CA CYS A 32 -8.96 30.18 8.63
C CYS A 32 -9.36 29.75 10.07
N SER A 33 -10.65 29.75 10.40
CA SER A 33 -11.21 29.15 11.59
C SER A 33 -11.02 27.65 11.53
N ILE A 34 -10.35 27.11 12.55
CA ILE A 34 -10.13 25.68 12.73
C ILE A 34 -11.50 25.00 12.75
N SER A 35 -11.75 24.11 11.78
CA SER A 35 -12.91 23.23 11.80
C SER A 35 -12.50 21.85 12.31
N TYR A 36 -13.49 21.02 12.70
CA TYR A 36 -13.27 19.73 13.34
C TYR A 36 -12.71 18.64 12.40
N ASN A 37 -12.66 18.89 11.09
CA ASN A 37 -12.16 17.95 10.08
C ASN A 37 -10.66 18.14 9.83
N LEU A 38 -9.85 17.75 10.81
CA LEU A 38 -8.39 17.78 10.74
C LEU A 38 -7.84 16.46 10.18
N HIS A 39 -6.98 16.54 9.18
CA HIS A 39 -6.23 15.39 8.66
C HIS A 39 -4.86 15.32 9.33
N PRO A 40 -4.47 14.19 9.93
CA PRO A 40 -3.15 14.06 10.50
C PRO A 40 -2.08 14.13 9.41
N VAL A 41 -0.99 14.84 9.70
CA VAL A 41 0.22 14.85 8.87
C VAL A 41 1.06 13.64 9.28
N LEU A 42 1.23 12.71 8.35
CA LEU A 42 2.10 11.56 8.53
C LEU A 42 3.52 11.94 8.14
N TYR A 43 4.49 11.60 9.00
CA TYR A 43 5.90 11.69 8.66
C TYR A 43 6.40 10.27 8.44
N PRO A 44 7.01 9.97 7.29
CA PRO A 44 7.51 8.63 7.01
C PRO A 44 8.60 8.26 8.03
N GLU A 45 8.63 7.00 8.42
CA GLU A 45 9.73 6.45 9.20
C GLU A 45 11.01 6.47 8.35
N ILE A 46 12.12 6.89 8.95
CA ILE A 46 13.42 6.86 8.29
C ILE A 46 14.11 5.56 8.68
N LYS A 47 14.41 4.73 7.69
CA LYS A 47 15.12 3.47 7.85
C LYS A 47 16.19 3.38 6.76
N GLU A 48 17.41 3.81 7.10
CA GLU A 48 18.53 4.03 6.15
C GLU A 48 18.95 2.79 5.36
N ASN A 49 18.68 1.59 5.86
CA ASN A 49 18.87 0.32 5.15
C ASN A 49 17.56 -0.47 5.04
N GLY A 50 16.43 0.21 5.20
CA GLY A 50 15.11 -0.38 5.23
C GLY A 50 14.70 -0.93 3.87
N PHE A 51 14.13 -2.13 3.87
CA PHE A 51 13.52 -2.72 2.69
C PHE A 51 12.00 -2.88 2.87
N GLY A 52 11.24 -2.07 2.14
CA GLY A 52 9.78 -2.07 2.16
C GLY A 52 9.18 -2.82 0.98
N ILE A 53 8.01 -3.42 1.17
CA ILE A 53 7.18 -3.94 0.09
C ILE A 53 5.85 -3.20 0.04
N CYS A 54 5.50 -2.73 -1.14
CA CYS A 54 4.16 -2.34 -1.53
C CYS A 54 3.44 -3.57 -2.07
N ALA A 55 2.63 -4.20 -1.22
CA ALA A 55 1.79 -5.29 -1.67
C ALA A 55 0.59 -4.72 -2.43
N LYS A 56 0.09 -5.50 -3.38
CA LYS A 56 -1.18 -5.19 -4.04
C LYS A 56 -2.34 -5.15 -3.06
N ILE A 57 -3.43 -4.51 -3.50
CA ILE A 57 -4.69 -4.47 -2.76
C ILE A 57 -5.13 -5.90 -2.44
N ALA A 58 -5.28 -6.21 -1.16
CA ALA A 58 -5.84 -7.45 -0.67
C ALA A 58 -7.38 -7.36 -0.73
N TYR A 59 -7.97 -8.02 -1.73
CA TYR A 59 -9.42 -7.96 -1.96
C TYR A 59 -10.06 -9.34 -2.12
N ASN A 60 -11.36 -9.41 -1.79
CA ASN A 60 -12.21 -10.59 -1.97
C ASN A 60 -11.69 -11.84 -1.24
N TYR A 61 -10.85 -12.63 -1.90
CA TYR A 61 -10.35 -13.89 -1.37
C TYR A 61 -8.84 -13.99 -1.58
N LEU A 62 -8.14 -14.24 -0.47
CA LEU A 62 -6.76 -14.72 -0.46
C LEU A 62 -6.71 -16.02 0.32
N ASN A 63 -5.89 -16.96 -0.15
CA ASN A 63 -5.66 -18.21 0.56
C ASN A 63 -4.82 -17.92 1.82
N PRO A 64 -5.33 -18.19 3.04
CA PRO A 64 -4.61 -17.89 4.27
C PRO A 64 -3.26 -18.62 4.40
N LEU A 65 -3.15 -19.84 3.86
CA LEU A 65 -1.90 -20.61 3.92
C LEU A 65 -0.84 -19.99 3.02
N HIS A 66 -1.21 -19.61 1.79
CA HIS A 66 -0.29 -18.94 0.87
C HIS A 66 0.17 -17.59 1.43
N LEU A 67 -0.70 -16.85 2.13
CA LEU A 67 -0.32 -15.62 2.80
C LEU A 67 0.73 -15.85 3.90
N ILE A 68 0.57 -16.89 4.70
CA ILE A 68 1.56 -17.26 5.73
C ILE A 68 2.90 -17.59 5.06
N GLU A 69 2.89 -18.45 4.05
CA GLU A 69 4.10 -18.82 3.29
C GLU A 69 4.78 -17.60 2.68
N TRP A 70 4.00 -16.71 2.08
CA TRP A 70 4.49 -15.47 1.48
C TRP A 70 5.16 -14.56 2.52
N PHE A 71 4.52 -14.31 3.66
CA PHE A 71 5.10 -13.47 4.72
C PHE A 71 6.38 -14.04 5.31
N GLU A 72 6.41 -15.34 5.62
CA GLU A 72 7.63 -15.97 6.12
C GLU A 72 8.76 -15.89 5.10
N TYR A 73 8.45 -16.06 3.81
CA TYR A 73 9.43 -15.90 2.75
C TYR A 73 9.97 -14.46 2.69
N GLN A 74 9.10 -13.45 2.72
CA GLN A 74 9.55 -12.04 2.71
C GLN A 74 10.45 -11.72 3.90
N LYS A 75 10.13 -12.23 5.11
CA LYS A 75 10.98 -12.10 6.30
C LYS A 75 12.36 -12.73 6.08
N MET A 76 12.41 -13.93 5.50
CA MET A 76 13.68 -14.61 5.17
C MET A 76 14.53 -13.82 4.17
N MET A 77 13.89 -13.08 3.26
CA MET A 77 14.56 -12.22 2.28
C MET A 77 15.01 -10.87 2.85
N GLY A 78 14.80 -10.63 4.15
CA GLY A 78 15.22 -9.41 4.84
C GLY A 78 14.29 -8.22 4.61
N VAL A 79 13.03 -8.47 4.24
CA VAL A 79 12.01 -7.42 4.18
C VAL A 79 11.72 -6.94 5.59
N ASP A 80 11.71 -5.62 5.75
CA ASP A 80 11.47 -4.97 7.04
C ASP A 80 10.01 -4.67 7.31
N MET A 81 9.26 -4.30 6.26
CA MET A 81 7.86 -3.93 6.40
C MET A 81 7.10 -4.07 5.07
N VAL A 82 5.86 -4.53 5.15
CA VAL A 82 4.92 -4.64 4.04
C VAL A 82 3.74 -3.71 4.27
N LEU A 83 3.46 -2.78 3.35
CA LEU A 83 2.22 -2.01 3.39
C LEU A 83 1.15 -2.73 2.54
N ILE A 84 -0.03 -2.95 3.14
CA ILE A 84 -1.14 -3.63 2.48
C ILE A 84 -2.41 -2.78 2.54
N SER A 85 -2.95 -2.49 1.36
CA SER A 85 -4.29 -1.91 1.20
C SER A 85 -5.34 -3.03 1.26
N VAL A 86 -6.29 -2.96 2.20
CA VAL A 86 -7.29 -4.02 2.41
C VAL A 86 -8.68 -3.53 1.98
N GLN A 87 -9.35 -4.31 1.11
CA GLN A 87 -10.72 -4.04 0.66
C GLN A 87 -11.56 -5.31 0.70
N SER A 88 -12.59 -5.37 1.57
CA SER A 88 -13.59 -6.46 1.56
C SER A 88 -12.99 -7.87 1.45
N LEU A 89 -12.04 -8.19 2.33
CA LEU A 89 -11.28 -9.45 2.34
C LEU A 89 -11.96 -10.54 3.16
N ASN A 90 -11.80 -11.80 2.76
CA ASN A 90 -12.29 -12.95 3.51
C ASN A 90 -11.72 -13.00 4.94
N LYS A 91 -12.55 -13.43 5.90
CA LYS A 91 -12.26 -13.38 7.34
C LYS A 91 -10.95 -14.07 7.72
N ASP A 92 -10.63 -15.19 7.10
CA ASP A 92 -9.45 -15.98 7.48
C ASP A 92 -8.15 -15.35 6.98
N ALA A 93 -8.13 -14.81 5.75
CA ALA A 93 -6.99 -14.02 5.28
C ALA A 93 -6.80 -12.76 6.13
N TYR A 94 -7.89 -12.07 6.48
CA TYR A 94 -7.81 -10.89 7.35
C TYR A 94 -7.21 -11.22 8.72
N LYS A 95 -7.53 -12.38 9.31
CA LYS A 95 -6.89 -12.83 10.57
C LYS A 95 -5.37 -13.01 10.41
N VAL A 96 -4.91 -13.57 9.29
CA VAL A 96 -3.48 -13.72 9.00
C VAL A 96 -2.81 -12.35 8.88
N LEU A 97 -3.40 -11.42 8.12
CA LEU A 97 -2.87 -10.05 8.01
C LEU A 97 -2.76 -9.37 9.39
N ARG A 98 -3.78 -9.53 10.25
CA ARG A 98 -3.76 -8.98 11.62
C ARG A 98 -2.76 -9.65 12.55
N TYR A 99 -2.39 -10.90 12.29
CA TYR A 99 -1.32 -11.56 13.04
C TYR A 99 0.03 -10.92 12.72
N TYR A 100 0.37 -10.81 11.44
CA TYR A 100 1.61 -10.21 10.98
C TYR A 100 1.70 -8.71 11.29
N GLU A 101 0.57 -8.00 11.32
CA GLU A 101 0.53 -6.60 11.75
C GLU A 101 0.96 -6.45 13.21
N LYS A 102 0.53 -7.37 14.09
CA LYS A 102 0.96 -7.40 15.50
C LYS A 102 2.42 -7.81 15.66
N GLU A 103 2.93 -8.64 14.77
CA GLU A 103 4.34 -9.02 14.73
C GLU A 103 5.24 -7.87 14.25
N GLY A 104 4.65 -6.87 13.58
CA GLY A 104 5.34 -5.66 13.13
C GLY A 104 5.91 -5.72 11.71
N ILE A 105 5.70 -6.83 10.98
CA ILE A 105 6.16 -6.97 9.60
C ILE A 105 5.21 -6.32 8.58
N THR A 106 3.97 -5.98 8.95
CA THR A 106 3.04 -5.33 8.03
C THR A 106 2.25 -4.20 8.68
N THR A 107 1.87 -3.21 7.86
CA THR A 107 0.89 -2.17 8.20
C THR A 107 -0.30 -2.30 7.26
N LEU A 108 -1.52 -2.33 7.82
CA LEU A 108 -2.75 -2.43 7.04
C LEU A 108 -3.42 -1.06 6.92
N ILE A 109 -3.80 -0.68 5.70
CA ILE A 109 -4.60 0.51 5.43
C ILE A 109 -5.91 0.11 4.75
N SER A 110 -7.01 0.77 5.11
CA SER A 110 -8.32 0.52 4.49
C SER A 110 -8.36 1.05 3.06
N PHE A 111 -8.92 0.28 2.13
CA PHE A 111 -9.10 0.69 0.74
C PHE A 111 -10.57 0.58 0.26
N PRO A 112 -11.12 1.59 -0.44
CA PRO A 112 -10.54 2.92 -0.67
C PRO A 112 -10.28 3.63 0.67
N ASN A 113 -9.24 4.46 0.72
CA ASN A 113 -8.91 5.25 1.91
C ASN A 113 -10.17 5.97 2.39
N ASP A 114 -10.44 5.97 3.70
CA ASP A 114 -11.56 6.73 4.28
C ASP A 114 -11.31 8.22 4.04
N MET A 115 -11.75 8.72 2.88
CA MET A 115 -11.70 10.12 2.57
C MET A 115 -12.73 10.86 3.44
N PRO A 116 -12.37 12.04 3.97
CA PRO A 116 -13.31 12.91 4.65
C PRO A 116 -14.46 13.24 3.67
N GLY A 117 -15.71 13.07 4.12
CA GLY A 117 -16.88 13.29 3.27
C GLY A 117 -17.43 12.03 2.63
N LYS A 118 -17.50 10.91 3.38
CA LYS A 118 -18.46 9.83 3.11
C LYS A 118 -19.83 10.47 2.92
N LEU A 119 -20.24 10.69 1.67
CA LEU A 119 -21.59 11.14 1.35
C LEU A 119 -22.45 9.90 1.55
N GLU A 120 -23.05 9.77 2.72
CA GLU A 120 -23.84 8.60 3.14
C GLU A 120 -25.01 8.28 2.18
N ASP A 121 -25.43 9.25 1.35
CA ASP A 121 -26.60 9.16 0.47
C ASP A 121 -26.32 9.14 -1.04
N LEU A 122 -25.06 9.12 -1.47
CA LEU A 122 -24.78 8.94 -2.90
C LEU A 122 -24.84 7.46 -3.25
N HIS A 123 -26.03 6.99 -3.61
CA HIS A 123 -26.25 5.77 -4.40
C HIS A 123 -25.59 5.91 -5.78
N LEU A 124 -24.25 5.93 -5.82
CA LEU A 124 -23.46 5.87 -7.05
C LEU A 124 -23.44 4.42 -7.54
N GLN A 125 -24.62 3.91 -7.91
CA GLN A 125 -24.81 2.58 -8.49
C GLN A 125 -24.09 2.39 -9.84
N HIS A 126 -23.40 3.42 -10.34
CA HIS A 126 -22.69 3.43 -11.62
C HIS A 126 -21.22 3.87 -11.52
N TRP A 127 -20.56 3.72 -10.37
CA TRP A 127 -19.10 3.89 -10.27
C TRP A 127 -18.28 2.68 -10.79
N HIS A 128 -18.95 1.77 -11.49
CA HIS A 128 -18.33 0.89 -12.47
C HIS A 128 -18.25 1.71 -13.76
N TYR A 129 -17.11 2.25 -14.17
CA TYR A 129 -16.09 1.53 -14.92
C TYR A 129 -14.99 2.58 -15.23
N HIS A 130 -13.72 2.22 -15.10
CA HIS A 130 -12.51 2.96 -15.53
C HIS A 130 -11.73 3.80 -14.52
N GLN A 131 -12.32 4.59 -13.60
CA GLN A 131 -11.49 5.32 -12.62
C GLN A 131 -11.02 4.45 -11.45
N SER A 132 -11.80 3.46 -11.04
CA SER A 132 -11.40 2.48 -10.02
C SER A 132 -10.39 1.44 -10.52
N SER A 133 -10.22 1.24 -11.84
CA SER A 133 -9.07 0.47 -12.33
C SER A 133 -7.73 1.23 -12.20
N HIS A 134 -7.76 2.54 -11.91
CA HIS A 134 -6.59 3.29 -11.44
C HIS A 134 -6.35 3.13 -9.92
N ASP A 135 -7.16 2.35 -9.21
CA ASP A 135 -7.07 2.17 -7.75
C ASP A 135 -5.78 1.45 -7.31
N GLU A 136 -5.27 0.53 -8.14
CA GLU A 136 -3.99 -0.13 -7.86
C GLU A 136 -2.83 0.88 -7.86
N GLN A 137 -2.86 1.85 -8.77
CA GLN A 137 -1.86 2.91 -8.82
C GLN A 137 -1.95 3.80 -7.58
N VAL A 138 -3.16 4.10 -7.08
CA VAL A 138 -3.35 4.86 -5.84
C VAL A 138 -2.71 4.12 -4.66
N ALA A 139 -2.94 2.81 -4.54
CA ALA A 139 -2.32 1.99 -3.50
C ALA A 139 -0.78 2.00 -3.61
N VAL A 140 -0.23 1.85 -4.83
CA VAL A 140 1.21 1.88 -5.08
C VAL A 140 1.82 3.25 -4.76
N TYR A 141 1.23 4.35 -5.22
CA TYR A 141 1.73 5.70 -4.94
C TYR A 141 1.63 6.03 -3.44
N SER A 142 0.50 5.72 -2.80
CA SER A 142 0.34 5.90 -1.36
C SER A 142 1.39 5.10 -0.58
N CYS A 143 1.71 3.89 -1.05
CA CYS A 143 2.74 3.07 -0.45
C CYS A 143 4.15 3.64 -0.63
N LYS A 144 4.46 4.15 -1.82
CA LYS A 144 5.73 4.81 -2.09
C LYS A 144 5.94 6.01 -1.16
N GLU A 145 4.90 6.82 -0.94
CA GLU A 145 4.97 7.94 0.01
C GLU A 145 5.17 7.46 1.47
N PHE A 146 4.49 6.37 1.86
CA PHE A 146 4.67 5.76 3.18
C PHE A 146 6.12 5.32 3.43
N PHE A 147 6.78 4.75 2.42
CA PHE A 147 8.16 4.28 2.48
C PHE A 147 9.21 5.30 2.00
N GLN A 148 8.89 6.60 1.93
CA GLN A 148 9.82 7.62 1.44
C GLN A 148 11.16 7.65 2.23
N GLY A 149 11.17 7.22 3.49
CA GLY A 149 12.37 7.14 4.32
C GLY A 149 13.14 5.81 4.26
N PHE A 150 12.71 4.86 3.44
CA PHE A 150 13.36 3.55 3.27
C PHE A 150 14.38 3.59 2.13
N ALA A 151 15.40 2.73 2.20
CA ALA A 151 16.42 2.63 1.15
C ALA A 151 15.91 1.96 -0.12
N PHE A 152 15.10 0.91 0.05
CA PHE A 152 14.57 0.11 -1.04
C PHE A 152 13.08 -0.12 -0.86
N VAL A 153 12.34 -0.06 -1.96
CA VAL A 153 10.92 -0.37 -2.01
C VAL A 153 10.65 -1.22 -3.24
N ALA A 154 10.01 -2.38 -3.05
CA ALA A 154 9.55 -3.23 -4.14
C ALA A 154 8.02 -3.22 -4.20
N ILE A 155 7.46 -3.43 -5.39
CA ILE A 155 6.03 -3.64 -5.59
C ILE A 155 5.86 -5.11 -5.98
N ILE A 156 5.12 -5.88 -5.18
CA ILE A 156 5.04 -7.34 -5.30
C ILE A 156 3.61 -7.80 -4.99
N ASP A 157 3.06 -8.67 -5.82
CA ASP A 157 1.74 -9.29 -5.58
C ASP A 157 1.85 -10.48 -4.60
N PHE A 158 0.73 -10.93 -4.00
CA PHE A 158 0.75 -12.04 -3.02
C PHE A 158 1.12 -13.40 -3.62
N ASP A 159 1.05 -13.54 -4.95
CA ASP A 159 1.46 -14.73 -5.71
C ASP A 159 2.89 -14.60 -6.26
N GLU A 160 3.63 -13.59 -5.81
CA GLU A 160 4.97 -13.25 -6.27
C GLU A 160 6.00 -13.26 -5.14
N ILE A 161 7.20 -13.76 -5.43
CA ILE A 161 8.31 -13.85 -4.45
C ILE A 161 9.61 -13.26 -5.00
N ILE A 162 10.46 -12.75 -4.10
CA ILE A 162 11.78 -12.21 -4.42
C ILE A 162 12.80 -13.35 -4.49
N VAL A 163 13.35 -13.65 -5.66
CA VAL A 163 14.40 -14.67 -5.77
C VAL A 163 15.78 -14.03 -5.70
N SER A 164 16.61 -14.49 -4.75
CA SER A 164 18.07 -14.26 -4.80
C SER A 164 18.74 -15.38 -5.58
N ASP A 165 19.75 -15.01 -6.36
CA ASP A 165 20.81 -15.84 -6.92
C ASP A 165 21.43 -16.88 -5.94
N ARG A 166 21.50 -16.61 -4.63
CA ARG A 166 21.92 -17.64 -3.65
C ARG A 166 20.85 -18.68 -3.36
N PHE A 167 19.59 -18.29 -3.47
CA PHE A 167 18.45 -19.20 -3.39
C PHE A 167 18.12 -19.84 -4.74
N SER A 168 18.66 -19.35 -5.87
CA SER A 168 18.41 -19.94 -7.19
C SER A 168 18.95 -21.36 -7.30
N GLU A 169 20.04 -21.72 -6.61
CA GLU A 169 20.55 -23.10 -6.58
C GLU A 169 19.59 -24.07 -5.87
N TYR A 170 19.00 -23.67 -4.74
CA TYR A 170 18.02 -24.50 -4.00
C TYR A 170 16.63 -24.48 -4.65
N THR A 171 16.23 -23.34 -5.18
CA THR A 171 14.97 -23.20 -5.91
C THR A 171 15.06 -23.80 -7.30
N GLU A 172 16.23 -23.96 -7.93
CA GLU A 172 16.37 -24.75 -9.16
C GLU A 172 15.93 -26.20 -8.93
N LEU A 173 16.27 -26.83 -7.79
CA LEU A 173 15.81 -28.19 -7.47
C LEU A 173 14.29 -28.29 -7.29
N LEU A 174 13.68 -27.30 -6.62
CA LEU A 174 12.22 -27.22 -6.44
C LEU A 174 11.50 -26.82 -7.74
N MET A 175 12.04 -25.86 -8.49
CA MET A 175 11.51 -25.35 -9.76
C MET A 175 11.70 -26.32 -10.93
N VAL A 176 12.75 -27.13 -10.96
CA VAL A 176 12.90 -28.23 -11.94
C VAL A 176 11.82 -29.29 -11.72
N THR A 177 11.35 -29.45 -10.49
CA THR A 177 10.27 -30.37 -10.14
C THR A 177 8.88 -29.77 -10.44
N ILE A 178 8.69 -28.45 -10.30
CA ILE A 178 7.38 -27.78 -10.40
C ILE A 178 7.14 -27.08 -11.76
N LEU A 179 8.16 -26.47 -12.38
CA LEU A 179 8.00 -25.57 -13.54
C LEU A 179 8.95 -25.93 -14.68
N ARG A 180 8.64 -27.02 -15.40
CA ARG A 180 9.27 -27.32 -16.68
C ARG A 180 8.68 -26.44 -17.79
N LYS A 181 9.10 -25.16 -17.88
CA LYS A 181 9.25 -24.37 -19.15
C LYS A 181 9.69 -22.90 -18.92
N ARG A 182 10.95 -22.62 -19.32
CA ARG A 182 11.52 -21.40 -19.94
C ARG A 182 11.64 -20.07 -19.16
N ILE A 183 12.93 -19.73 -18.90
CA ILE A 183 13.69 -18.51 -19.35
C ILE A 183 13.98 -17.36 -18.34
N TRP A 184 15.30 -17.20 -18.10
CA TRP A 184 16.22 -16.03 -17.91
C TRP A 184 16.10 -15.01 -16.76
N TYR A 185 17.28 -14.71 -16.18
CA TYR A 185 17.59 -13.95 -14.95
C TYR A 185 17.55 -12.40 -15.09
N MET A 186 16.82 -11.75 -14.17
CA MET A 186 17.03 -10.42 -13.57
C MET A 186 15.94 -10.26 -12.50
N PHE A 187 16.27 -10.02 -11.21
CA PHE A 187 15.33 -10.03 -10.04
C PHE A 187 13.98 -10.67 -10.36
N LEU A 188 13.98 -12.01 -10.43
CA LEU A 188 12.84 -12.72 -10.99
C LEU A 188 11.70 -12.71 -9.97
N VAL A 189 10.69 -11.89 -10.24
CA VAL A 189 9.40 -11.96 -9.58
C VAL A 189 8.69 -13.19 -10.16
N LEU A 190 8.67 -14.28 -9.39
CA LEU A 190 8.05 -15.55 -9.82
C LEU A 190 6.57 -15.54 -9.50
N LYS A 191 5.73 -15.66 -10.52
CA LYS A 191 4.28 -15.83 -10.36
C LYS A 191 3.94 -17.30 -10.14
N LEU A 192 3.51 -17.66 -8.94
CA LEU A 192 3.04 -19.02 -8.61
C LEU A 192 1.56 -19.16 -9.00
N PHE A 193 1.30 -19.68 -10.19
CA PHE A 193 -0.05 -20.05 -10.62
C PHE A 193 -0.46 -21.41 -10.03
N THR A 194 -1.63 -21.47 -9.39
CA THR A 194 -2.44 -22.69 -9.22
C THR A 194 -3.80 -22.49 -9.87
#